data_AF-A0A4P5YJ39-F1
#
_entry.id   AF-A0A4P5YJ39-F1
#
_cell.length_a   1.000
_cell.length_b   1.000
_cell.length_c   1.000
_cell.angle_alpha   90.00
_cell.angle_beta   90.00
_cell.angle_gamma   90.00
#
_symmetry.space_group_name_H-M   'P 1'
#
loop_
_entity.id
_entity.type
_entity.pdbx_description
1 polymer ?
#
loop_
_entity_poly.entity_id
_entity_poly.type
_entity_poly.pdbx_seq_one_letter_code
_entity_poly.pdbx_strand_id
1 'polypeptide(L)'
;MQQITDKKTPQLKFVLIIAVAVSVTLVFTITPWNIVPTLVTEDVVVIAVTDYGCVGESSLGRSVVVPNCDANVGSTVSATFYIPAGEINGYLTELEQRQNPMVDAWDKRVSGIGLSP
;
A
#
# COMPACT_ATOMS: atom_id res chain seq x y z
N MET A 1 -5.99 23.07 65.20
CA MET A 1 -5.33 22.14 64.27
C MET A 1 -5.76 22.52 62.86
N GLN A 2 -4.85 23.04 62.03
CA GLN A 2 -5.14 23.38 60.63
C GLN A 2 -4.98 22.13 59.77
N GLN A 3 -6.06 21.72 59.11
CA GLN A 3 -6.06 20.64 58.13
C GLN A 3 -5.40 21.15 56.85
N ILE A 4 -4.20 20.66 56.56
CA ILE A 4 -3.53 20.91 55.30
C ILE A 4 -4.17 19.95 54.29
N THR A 5 -5.21 20.39 53.59
CA THR A 5 -5.73 19.64 52.44
C THR A 5 -4.66 19.69 51.36
N ASP A 6 -3.95 18.58 51.19
CA ASP A 6 -2.95 18.36 50.16
C ASP A 6 -3.60 18.55 48.78
N LYS A 7 -3.46 19.75 48.22
CA LYS A 7 -4.07 20.12 46.94
C LYS A 7 -3.25 19.45 45.85
N LYS A 8 -3.58 18.18 45.54
CA LYS A 8 -2.91 17.37 44.51
C LYS A 8 -2.63 18.23 43.28
N THR A 9 -1.33 18.46 43.06
CA THR A 9 -0.78 19.46 42.16
C THR A 9 -1.38 19.27 40.75
N PRO A 10 -1.77 20.34 40.04
CA PRO A 10 -2.35 20.26 38.69
C PRO A 10 -1.48 19.48 37.70
N GLN A 11 -0.19 19.35 37.99
CA GLN A 11 0.77 18.53 37.24
C GLN A 11 0.34 17.07 37.06
N LEU A 12 -0.36 16.45 38.02
CA LEU A 12 -0.85 15.07 37.84
C LEU A 12 -1.85 14.98 36.68
N LYS A 13 -2.70 16.00 36.52
CA LYS A 13 -3.67 16.04 35.41
C LYS A 13 -2.95 16.14 34.06
N PHE A 14 -1.89 16.95 33.98
CA PHE A 14 -1.07 17.05 32.78
C PHE A 14 -0.32 15.75 32.45
N VAL A 15 0.26 15.07 33.46
CA VAL A 15 0.92 13.77 33.26
C VAL A 15 -0.06 12.72 32.75
N LEU A 16 -1.30 12.68 33.27
CA LEU A 16 -2.35 11.79 32.76
C LEU A 16 -2.71 12.07 31.30
N ILE A 17 -2.84 13.34 30.91
CA ILE A 17 -3.15 13.72 29.53
C ILE A 17 -2.00 13.30 28.59
N ILE A 18 -0.75 13.52 28.99
CA ILE A 18 0.43 13.12 28.20
C ILE A 18 0.47 11.59 28.08
N ALA A 19 0.25 10.85 29.17
CA ALA A 19 0.24 9.39 29.13
C ALA A 19 -0.82 8.85 28.17
N VAL A 20 -2.03 9.43 28.17
CA VAL A 20 -3.08 9.07 27.22
C VAL A 20 -2.66 9.39 25.79
N ALA A 21 -2.19 10.61 25.52
CA ALA A 21 -1.78 11.01 24.17
C ALA A 21 -0.64 10.13 23.62
N VAL A 22 0.36 9.83 24.45
CA VAL A 22 1.48 8.94 24.10
C VAL A 22 1.00 7.53 23.85
N SER A 23 0.12 6.98 24.69
CA SER A 23 -0.42 5.63 24.49
C SER A 23 -1.19 5.49 23.18
N VAL A 24 -2.03 6.47 22.85
CA VAL A 24 -2.79 6.50 21.59
C VAL A 24 -1.84 6.58 20.40
N THR A 25 -0.85 7.48 20.47
CA THR A 25 0.14 7.63 19.39
C THR A 25 0.94 6.34 19.18
N LEU A 26 1.37 5.68 20.25
CA LEU A 26 2.08 4.40 20.21
C LEU A 26 1.26 3.30 19.57
N VAL A 27 -0.04 3.21 19.87
CA VAL A 27 -0.92 2.25 19.22
C VAL A 27 -0.96 2.53 17.72
N PHE A 28 -1.20 3.77 17.29
CA PHE A 28 -1.28 4.10 15.86
C PHE A 28 0.04 4.01 15.09
N THR A 29 1.19 4.21 15.73
CA THR A 29 2.49 4.17 15.05
C THR A 29 3.20 2.81 15.13
N ILE A 30 3.02 2.06 16.23
CA ILE A 30 3.67 0.75 16.43
C ILE A 30 2.79 -0.41 16.03
N THR A 31 1.46 -0.33 16.22
CA THR A 31 0.66 -1.50 15.85
C THR A 31 0.73 -1.71 14.34
N PRO A 32 1.02 -2.95 13.92
CA PRO A 32 1.43 -3.21 12.57
C PRO A 32 0.22 -3.42 11.67
N TRP A 33 -0.60 -2.37 11.49
CA TRP A 33 -1.72 -2.39 10.56
C TRP A 33 -1.30 -2.74 9.12
N ASN A 34 0.01 -2.66 8.84
CA ASN A 34 0.63 -2.90 7.55
C ASN A 34 1.42 -4.23 7.45
N ILE A 35 1.47 -5.06 8.50
CA ILE A 35 2.25 -6.33 8.48
C ILE A 35 1.35 -7.55 8.32
N VAL A 36 0.10 -7.50 8.77
CA VAL A 36 -0.81 -8.63 8.64
C VAL A 36 -1.56 -8.53 7.31
N PRO A 37 -1.34 -9.45 6.35
CA PRO A 37 -2.08 -9.44 5.10
C PRO A 37 -3.56 -9.69 5.38
N THR A 38 -4.40 -8.76 4.95
CA THR A 38 -5.85 -8.87 5.09
C THR A 38 -6.47 -9.26 3.76
N LEU A 39 -7.36 -10.26 3.77
CA LEU A 39 -8.08 -10.68 2.58
C LEU A 39 -9.21 -9.69 2.31
N VAL A 40 -9.21 -9.07 1.15
CA VAL A 40 -10.21 -8.09 0.73
C VAL A 40 -10.82 -8.54 -0.58
N THR A 41 -12.14 -8.36 -0.70
CA THR A 41 -12.89 -8.55 -1.94
C THR A 41 -13.29 -7.18 -2.46
N GLU A 42 -12.86 -6.86 -3.68
CA GLU A 42 -13.14 -5.58 -4.35
C GLU A 42 -13.46 -5.81 -5.82
N ASP A 43 -14.31 -4.95 -6.38
CA ASP A 43 -14.57 -4.89 -7.80
C ASP A 43 -13.42 -4.16 -8.50
N VAL A 44 -12.69 -4.89 -9.34
CA VAL A 44 -11.51 -4.40 -10.07
C VAL A 44 -11.83 -4.23 -11.55
N VAL A 45 -11.21 -3.25 -12.21
CA VAL A 45 -11.36 -3.03 -13.64
C VAL A 45 -10.28 -3.79 -14.39
N VAL A 46 -10.66 -4.68 -15.31
CA VAL A 46 -9.72 -5.48 -16.10
C VAL A 46 -8.90 -4.58 -17.01
N ILE A 47 -7.58 -4.57 -16.83
CA ILE A 47 -6.62 -3.80 -17.63
C ILE A 47 -5.87 -4.66 -18.65
N ALA A 48 -5.74 -5.97 -18.40
CA ALA A 48 -5.11 -6.91 -19.31
C ALA A 48 -5.71 -8.31 -19.15
N VAL A 49 -5.69 -9.09 -20.23
CA VAL A 49 -6.01 -10.52 -20.21
C VAL A 49 -4.72 -11.27 -20.53
N THR A 50 -4.33 -12.19 -19.66
CA THR A 50 -3.11 -12.98 -19.75
C THR A 50 -3.44 -14.47 -19.81
N ASP A 51 -2.46 -15.30 -20.15
CA ASP A 51 -2.65 -16.76 -20.24
C ASP A 51 -2.99 -17.42 -18.89
N TYR A 52 -2.74 -16.70 -17.78
CA TYR A 52 -2.98 -17.15 -16.41
C TYR A 52 -4.21 -16.48 -15.75
N GLY A 53 -4.94 -15.63 -16.46
CA GLY A 53 -6.16 -14.99 -15.97
C GLY A 53 -6.36 -13.55 -16.45
N CYS A 54 -7.26 -12.82 -15.81
CA CYS A 54 -7.41 -11.38 -16.04
C CYS A 54 -6.60 -10.61 -15.00
N VAL A 55 -5.93 -9.56 -15.43
CA VAL A 55 -5.33 -8.58 -14.53
C VAL A 55 -6.30 -7.43 -14.38
N GLY A 56 -6.76 -7.22 -13.15
CA GLY A 56 -7.61 -6.09 -12.78
C GLY A 56 -6.85 -5.05 -11.95
N GLU A 57 -7.25 -3.80 -12.05
CA GLU A 57 -6.78 -2.71 -11.20
C GLU A 57 -7.85 -2.39 -10.13
N SER A 58 -7.44 -2.47 -8.86
CA SER A 58 -8.23 -2.02 -7.69
C SER A 58 -8.30 -0.49 -7.64
N SER A 59 -9.32 0.06 -6.98
CA SER A 59 -9.45 1.52 -6.76
C SER A 59 -8.25 2.15 -6.05
N LEU A 60 -7.45 1.32 -5.35
CA LEU A 60 -6.21 1.73 -4.68
C LEU A 60 -4.97 1.67 -5.59
N GLY A 61 -5.15 1.48 -6.91
CA GLY A 61 -4.06 1.41 -7.90
C GLY A 61 -3.23 0.12 -7.78
N ARG A 62 -3.83 -0.96 -7.28
CA ARG A 62 -3.15 -2.26 -7.12
C ARG A 62 -3.60 -3.20 -8.24
N SER A 63 -2.64 -3.77 -8.96
CA SER A 63 -2.91 -4.82 -9.93
C SER A 63 -3.16 -6.14 -9.21
N VAL A 64 -4.17 -6.89 -9.66
CA VAL A 64 -4.58 -8.15 -9.05
C VAL A 64 -4.87 -9.13 -10.17
N VAL A 65 -4.39 -10.37 -10.03
CA VAL A 65 -4.66 -11.43 -10.98
C VAL A 65 -5.87 -12.21 -10.52
N VAL A 66 -6.89 -12.25 -11.37
CA VAL A 66 -8.09 -13.08 -11.19
C VAL A 66 -7.93 -14.35 -12.04
N PRO A 67 -7.66 -15.51 -11.42
CA PRO A 67 -7.53 -16.76 -12.15
C PRO A 67 -8.87 -17.18 -12.75
N ASN A 68 -8.83 -17.85 -13.92
CA ASN A 68 -10.03 -18.34 -14.63
C ASN A 68 -11.08 -17.24 -14.89
N CYS A 69 -10.63 -16.08 -15.34
CA CYS A 69 -11.51 -14.98 -15.70
C CYS A 69 -11.80 -14.97 -17.21
N ASP A 70 -13.08 -14.90 -17.56
CA ASP A 70 -13.58 -14.73 -18.93
C ASP A 70 -14.22 -13.34 -19.06
N ALA A 71 -13.39 -12.30 -18.96
CA ALA A 71 -13.81 -10.92 -19.07
C ALA A 71 -12.89 -10.15 -20.01
N ASN A 72 -13.46 -9.14 -20.68
CA ASN A 72 -12.72 -8.29 -21.59
C ASN A 72 -12.07 -7.11 -20.86
N VAL A 73 -11.03 -6.53 -21.46
CA VAL A 73 -10.44 -5.26 -21.00
C VAL A 73 -11.52 -4.19 -20.87
N GLY A 74 -11.53 -3.48 -19.75
CA GLY A 74 -12.56 -2.50 -19.38
C GLY A 74 -13.77 -3.07 -18.63
N SER A 75 -13.87 -4.40 -18.48
CA SER A 75 -14.92 -5.02 -17.66
C SER A 75 -14.60 -4.92 -16.17
N THR A 76 -15.63 -4.85 -15.33
CA THR A 76 -15.49 -4.93 -13.87
C THR A 76 -15.68 -6.37 -13.42
N VAL A 77 -14.76 -6.89 -12.63
CA VAL A 77 -14.80 -8.25 -12.08
C VAL A 77 -14.52 -8.22 -10.58
N SER A 78 -15.17 -9.10 -9.82
CA SER A 78 -14.93 -9.20 -8.37
C SER A 78 -13.66 -10.02 -8.12
N ALA A 79 -12.67 -9.41 -7.48
CA ALA A 79 -11.39 -10.02 -7.16
C ALA A 79 -11.21 -10.11 -5.65
N THR A 80 -10.64 -11.22 -5.18
CA THR A 80 -10.28 -11.40 -3.77
C THR A 80 -8.78 -11.55 -3.64
N PHE A 81 -8.13 -10.67 -2.87
CA PHE A 81 -6.68 -10.60 -2.77
C PHE A 81 -6.24 -10.09 -1.39
N TYR A 82 -4.98 -10.33 -1.04
CA TYR A 82 -4.41 -9.82 0.20
C TYR A 82 -3.89 -8.39 0.03
N ILE A 83 -4.12 -7.53 1.02
CA ILE A 83 -3.50 -6.21 1.12
C ILE A 83 -2.44 -6.25 2.23
N PRO A 84 -1.20 -5.80 1.97
CA PRO A 84 -0.69 -5.28 0.69
C PRO A 84 -0.49 -6.39 -0.36
N ALA A 85 -0.88 -6.14 -1.61
CA ALA A 85 -0.87 -7.11 -2.71
C ALA A 85 0.51 -7.42 -3.31
N GLY A 86 1.59 -6.97 -2.64
CA GLY A 86 2.92 -6.84 -3.21
C GLY A 86 3.59 -8.14 -3.68
N GLU A 87 3.18 -9.30 -3.16
CA GLU A 87 3.88 -10.57 -3.43
C GLU A 87 3.13 -11.52 -4.37
N ILE A 88 1.84 -11.30 -4.64
CA ILE A 88 0.98 -12.35 -5.18
C ILE A 88 0.75 -12.19 -6.69
N ASN A 89 0.92 -10.98 -7.22
CA ASN A 89 0.34 -10.64 -8.52
C ASN A 89 1.26 -10.85 -9.73
N GLY A 90 2.59 -10.96 -9.61
CA GLY A 90 3.55 -11.31 -10.68
C GLY A 90 3.62 -10.40 -11.92
N TYR A 91 2.51 -9.75 -12.28
CA TYR A 91 2.30 -8.87 -13.40
C TYR A 91 3.13 -7.59 -13.29
N LEU A 92 3.32 -7.05 -12.07
CA LEU A 92 4.23 -5.91 -11.89
C LEU A 92 5.67 -6.30 -12.25
N THR A 93 6.13 -7.48 -11.83
CA THR A 93 7.44 -8.00 -12.20
C THR A 93 7.54 -8.23 -13.71
N GLU A 94 6.50 -8.74 -14.34
CA GLU A 94 6.44 -8.91 -15.80
C GLU A 94 6.55 -7.56 -16.54
N LEU A 95 5.80 -6.54 -16.10
CA LEU A 95 5.87 -5.18 -16.66
C LEU A 95 7.26 -4.58 -16.48
N GLU A 96 7.86 -4.73 -15.31
CA GLU A 96 9.21 -4.23 -15.02
C GLU A 96 10.26 -4.91 -15.92
N GLN A 97 10.16 -6.22 -16.10
CA GLN A 97 11.03 -6.96 -17.03
C GLN A 97 10.88 -6.53 -18.49
N ARG A 98 9.67 -6.12 -18.91
CA ARG A 98 9.42 -5.60 -20.26
C ARG A 98 9.91 -4.16 -20.42
N GLN A 99 9.73 -3.32 -19.40
CA GLN A 99 10.04 -1.89 -19.46
C GLN A 99 11.52 -1.57 -19.23
N ASN A 100 12.19 -2.19 -18.24
CA ASN A 100 13.60 -1.93 -17.93
C ASN A 100 14.52 -1.97 -19.16
N PRO A 101 14.52 -3.02 -20.01
CA PRO A 101 15.42 -3.04 -21.17
C PRO A 101 15.11 -1.94 -22.19
N MET A 102 13.86 -1.48 -22.29
CA MET A 102 13.50 -0.34 -23.15
C MET A 102 14.02 0.97 -22.59
N VAL A 103 13.92 1.15 -21.27
CA VAL A 103 14.46 2.31 -20.54
C VAL A 103 15.98 2.34 -20.63
N ASP A 104 16.65 1.21 -20.40
CA ASP A 104 18.11 1.09 -20.50
C ASP A 104 18.61 1.38 -21.92
N ALA A 105 17.90 0.88 -22.93
CA ALA A 105 18.21 1.15 -24.33
C ALA A 105 18.02 2.64 -24.68
N TRP A 106 17.00 3.29 -24.12
CA TRP A 106 16.77 4.72 -24.28
C TRP A 106 17.86 5.54 -23.58
N ASP A 107 18.19 5.22 -22.32
CA ASP A 107 19.22 5.89 -21.53
C ASP A 107 20.59 5.82 -22.22
N LYS A 108 20.97 4.65 -22.72
CA LYS A 108 22.19 4.47 -23.54
C LYS A 108 22.18 5.31 -24.81
N ARG A 109 21.00 5.51 -25.42
CA ARG A 109 20.86 6.33 -26.64
C ARG A 109 21.00 7.81 -26.31
N VAL A 110 20.37 8.31 -25.24
CA VAL A 110 20.42 9.74 -24.89
C VAL A 110 21.74 10.14 -24.22
N SER A 111 22.35 9.28 -23.41
CA SER A 111 23.68 9.53 -22.85
C SER A 111 24.79 9.59 -23.90
N GLY A 112 24.63 8.89 -25.03
CA GLY A 112 25.52 9.00 -26.21
C GLY A 112 25.27 10.24 -27.07
N ILE A 113 24.11 10.90 -26.92
CA ILE A 113 23.77 12.17 -27.57
C ILE A 113 24.04 13.26 -26.55
N GLY A 114 25.32 13.55 -26.31
CA GLY A 114 25.74 14.59 -25.38
C GLY A 114 25.08 15.93 -25.70
N LEU A 115 24.10 16.31 -24.90
CA LEU A 115 23.84 17.71 -24.55
C LEU A 115 24.56 17.98 -23.23
N SER A 116 25.89 17.94 -23.25
CA SER A 116 26.66 18.70 -22.26
C SER A 116 26.60 20.17 -22.70
N PRO A 117 26.28 21.12 -21.80
CA PRO A 117 26.56 22.53 -22.07
C PRO A 117 28.05 22.78 -22.28
#